data_AF-A0A846BMQ8-F1
#
_entry.id   AF-A0A846BMQ8-F1
#
_cell.length_a   1.000
_cell.length_b   1.000
_cell.length_c   1.000
_cell.angle_alpha   90.00
_cell.angle_beta   90.00
_cell.angle_gamma   90.00
#
_symmetry.space_group_name_H-M   'P 1'
#
loop_
_entity.id
_entity.type
_entity.pdbx_description
1 polymer ?
#
loop_
_entity_poly.entity_id
_entity_poly.type
_entity_poly.pdbx_seq_one_letter_code
_entity_poly.pdbx_strand_id
1 'polypeptide(L)'
;LTHQYSITALPFLLIAIIGTLAQGGGWLRSPKAILLWTLVAFVALAKFGYFGSRYLEFLDTRQATQEAIALVETKGSVLTAAHIAPHLTHRPVVKLAIAGFDAAELANFDYALLNVPHPGWQSTPEFAGSLVEQLKNLPEFELTYERDEVYLFTKLKSI
;
A
#
# COMPACT_ATOMS: atom_id res chain seq x y z
N LEU A 1 7.17 8.07 13.98
CA LEU A 1 7.37 9.50 13.65
C LEU A 1 8.76 10.00 14.09
N THR A 2 9.84 9.25 13.84
CA THR A 2 11.16 9.50 14.49
C THR A 2 12.27 10.05 13.57
N HIS A 3 12.00 10.35 12.29
CA HIS A 3 13.08 10.78 11.37
C HIS A 3 12.74 11.98 10.45
N GLN A 4 11.73 12.78 10.76
CA GLN A 4 11.30 13.87 9.87
C GLN A 4 12.18 15.13 9.91
N TYR A 5 13.03 15.29 10.93
CA TYR A 5 13.85 16.51 11.12
C TYR A 5 14.89 16.74 10.01
N SER A 6 15.38 15.66 9.38
CA SER A 6 16.44 15.77 8.36
C SER A 6 15.92 16.21 6.99
N ILE A 7 14.61 16.07 6.71
CA ILE A 7 14.01 16.40 5.42
C ILE A 7 14.05 17.91 5.18
N THR A 8 13.81 18.72 6.22
CA THR A 8 13.83 20.20 6.11
C THR A 8 15.23 20.75 5.85
N ALA A 9 16.28 20.10 6.35
CA ALA A 9 17.67 20.53 6.13
C ALA A 9 18.18 20.22 4.71
N LEU A 10 17.57 19.23 4.05
CA LEU A 10 17.98 18.70 2.75
C LEU A 10 18.02 19.76 1.63
N PRO A 11 17.03 20.63 1.42
CA PRO A 11 17.11 21.68 0.38
C PRO A 11 18.28 22.65 0.58
N PHE A 12 18.57 23.05 1.83
CA PHE A 12 19.70 23.95 2.12
C PHE A 12 21.04 23.28 1.84
N LEU A 13 21.16 21.99 2.16
CA LEU A 13 22.35 21.19 1.91
C LEU A 13 22.58 21.00 0.41
N LEU A 14 21.52 20.76 -0.37
CA LEU A 14 21.59 20.70 -1.83
C LEU A 14 22.06 22.02 -2.43
N ILE A 15 21.54 23.16 -1.99
CA ILE A 15 21.96 24.49 -2.47
C ILE A 15 23.44 24.73 -2.14
N ALA A 16 23.89 24.40 -0.93
CA ALA A 16 25.29 24.54 -0.53
C ALA A 16 26.24 23.68 -1.39
N ILE A 17 25.85 22.43 -1.69
CA ILE A 17 26.61 21.54 -2.58
C ILE A 17 26.67 22.12 -4.00
N ILE A 18 25.53 22.52 -4.57
CA ILE A 18 25.44 23.09 -5.93
C ILE A 18 26.29 24.36 -6.03
N GLY A 19 26.19 25.26 -5.04
CA GLY A 19 26.97 26.50 -4.99
C GLY A 19 28.48 26.27 -4.87
N THR A 20 28.90 25.28 -4.06
CA THR A 20 30.31 24.89 -3.94
C THR A 20 30.85 24.32 -5.25
N LEU A 21 30.05 23.47 -5.91
CA LEU A 21 30.43 22.83 -7.17
C LEU A 21 30.52 23.84 -8.33
N ALA A 22 29.60 24.81 -8.39
CA ALA A 22 29.57 25.87 -9.40
C ALA A 22 30.81 26.79 -9.34
N GLN A 23 31.40 26.97 -8.16
CA GLN A 23 32.64 27.73 -7.96
C GLN A 23 33.91 26.90 -8.24
N GLY A 24 33.76 25.65 -8.71
CA GLY A 24 34.89 24.72 -8.86
C GLY A 24 35.48 24.28 -7.52
N GLY A 25 34.77 24.44 -6.41
CA GLY A 25 35.14 23.93 -5.09
C GLY A 25 34.88 22.43 -4.96
N GLY A 26 35.51 21.79 -3.96
CA GLY A 26 35.31 20.38 -3.64
C GLY A 26 36.29 19.40 -4.30
N TRP A 27 36.35 18.18 -3.75
CA TRP A 27 37.28 17.11 -4.17
C TRP A 27 36.83 16.43 -5.48
N LEU A 28 35.52 16.42 -5.75
CA LEU A 28 34.90 15.79 -6.93
C LEU A 28 34.43 16.86 -7.92
N ARG A 29 35.32 17.24 -8.85
CA ARG A 29 35.08 18.35 -9.81
C ARG A 29 34.62 17.90 -11.18
N SER A 30 34.83 16.62 -11.54
CA SER A 30 34.48 16.14 -12.87
C SER A 30 33.03 15.66 -12.91
N PRO A 31 32.22 16.09 -13.90
CA PRO A 31 30.83 15.68 -14.00
C PRO A 31 30.68 14.15 -14.15
N LYS A 32 31.66 13.51 -14.81
CA LYS A 32 31.71 12.04 -14.92
C LYS A 32 31.93 11.35 -13.58
N ALA A 33 32.80 11.89 -12.72
CA ALA A 33 33.01 11.31 -11.39
C ALA A 33 31.80 11.53 -10.49
N ILE A 34 31.14 12.69 -10.58
CA ILE A 34 29.90 12.94 -9.83
C ILE A 34 28.82 11.92 -10.24
N LEU A 35 28.58 11.74 -11.53
CA LEU A 35 27.64 10.73 -12.03
C LEU A 35 27.98 9.32 -11.54
N LEU A 36 29.25 8.93 -11.61
CA LEU A 36 29.71 7.63 -11.14
C LEU A 36 29.49 7.46 -9.64
N TRP A 37 29.82 8.47 -8.83
CA TRP A 37 29.61 8.42 -7.38
C TRP A 37 28.14 8.49 -6.99
N THR A 38 27.30 9.22 -7.72
CA THR A 38 25.84 9.19 -7.53
C THR A 38 25.28 7.81 -7.84
N LEU A 39 25.74 7.16 -8.92
CA LEU A 39 25.32 5.80 -9.26
C LEU A 39 25.77 4.81 -8.18
N VAL A 40 27.04 4.88 -7.74
CA VAL A 40 27.56 4.02 -6.67
C VAL A 40 26.82 4.24 -5.36
N ALA A 41 26.56 5.50 -4.97
CA ALA A 41 25.81 5.83 -3.77
C ALA A 41 24.35 5.35 -3.87
N PHE A 42 23.71 5.55 -5.02
CA PHE A 42 22.37 5.03 -5.29
C PHE A 42 22.34 3.52 -5.14
N VAL A 43 23.31 2.81 -5.72
CA VAL A 43 23.39 1.35 -5.62
C VAL A 43 23.66 0.91 -4.17
N ALA A 44 24.58 1.58 -3.46
CA ALA A 44 24.91 1.25 -2.08
C ALA A 44 23.74 1.52 -1.11
N LEU A 45 22.93 2.55 -1.37
CA LEU A 45 21.78 2.93 -0.55
C LEU A 45 20.48 2.25 -0.99
N ALA A 46 20.41 1.78 -2.23
CA ALA A 46 19.31 0.98 -2.71
C ALA A 46 19.31 -0.33 -1.92
N LYS A 47 18.25 -0.56 -1.15
CA LYS A 47 17.98 -1.86 -0.53
C LYS A 47 17.61 -2.87 -1.61
N PHE A 48 18.56 -3.27 -2.45
CA PHE A 48 18.34 -4.15 -3.60
C PHE A 48 17.66 -5.47 -3.23
N GLY A 49 17.94 -6.00 -2.03
CA GLY A 49 17.25 -7.20 -1.53
C GLY A 49 15.72 -7.05 -1.44
N TYR A 50 15.19 -5.83 -1.31
CA TYR A 50 13.74 -5.60 -1.27
C TYR A 50 13.13 -5.61 -2.67
N PHE A 51 13.90 -5.30 -3.72
CA PHE A 51 13.42 -5.38 -5.10
C PHE A 51 13.11 -6.80 -5.54
N GLY A 52 13.79 -7.82 -5.03
CA GLY A 52 13.46 -9.22 -5.33
C GLY A 52 12.39 -9.84 -4.41
N SER A 53 11.94 -9.09 -3.41
CA SER A 53 11.00 -9.58 -2.38
C SER A 53 9.84 -8.61 -2.20
N ARG A 54 9.90 -7.75 -1.18
CA ARG A 54 8.80 -6.89 -0.72
C ARG A 54 8.19 -5.98 -1.80
N TYR A 55 8.99 -5.51 -2.76
CA TYR A 55 8.46 -4.62 -3.82
C TYR A 55 7.70 -5.38 -4.91
N LEU A 56 7.97 -6.67 -5.08
CA LEU A 56 7.31 -7.52 -6.08
C LEU A 56 6.27 -8.46 -5.48
N GLU A 57 6.13 -8.44 -4.15
CA GLU A 57 5.28 -9.33 -3.37
C GLU A 57 3.84 -9.37 -3.91
N PHE A 58 3.26 -8.22 -4.27
CA PHE A 58 1.86 -8.09 -4.71
C PHE A 58 1.65 -8.20 -6.23
N LEU A 59 2.66 -8.57 -7.02
CA LEU A 59 2.55 -8.51 -8.49
C LEU A 59 1.54 -9.50 -9.07
N ASP A 60 1.44 -10.67 -8.45
CA ASP A 60 0.50 -11.74 -8.79
C ASP A 60 -0.97 -11.29 -8.69
N THR A 61 -1.32 -10.53 -7.66
CA THR A 61 -2.69 -10.07 -7.36
C THR A 61 -2.96 -8.63 -7.78
N ARG A 62 -1.98 -7.95 -8.40
CA ARG A 62 -2.06 -6.52 -8.74
C ARG A 62 -3.25 -6.21 -9.65
N GLN A 63 -3.41 -6.99 -10.73
CA GLN A 63 -4.48 -6.76 -11.68
C GLN A 63 -5.84 -7.00 -11.02
N ALA A 64 -6.00 -8.11 -10.30
CA ALA A 64 -7.25 -8.43 -9.62
C ALA A 64 -7.62 -7.39 -8.56
N THR A 65 -6.64 -6.88 -7.82
CA THR A 65 -6.83 -5.81 -6.84
C THR A 65 -7.30 -4.51 -7.51
N GLN A 66 -6.71 -4.14 -8.65
CA GLN A 66 -7.12 -2.93 -9.38
C GLN A 66 -8.55 -3.04 -9.94
N GLU A 67 -8.89 -4.20 -10.51
CA GLU A 67 -10.25 -4.49 -10.99
C GLU A 67 -11.27 -4.42 -9.84
N ALA A 68 -10.98 -5.05 -8.70
CA ALA A 68 -11.83 -4.99 -7.52
C ALA A 68 -11.99 -3.57 -6.96
N ILE A 69 -10.91 -2.77 -6.88
CA ILE A 69 -10.98 -1.35 -6.46
C ILE A 69 -11.92 -0.55 -7.35
N ALA A 70 -11.90 -0.80 -8.67
CA ALA A 70 -12.74 -0.08 -9.63
C ALA A 70 -14.24 -0.38 -9.45
N LEU A 71 -14.58 -1.59 -9.01
CA LEU A 71 -15.96 -2.01 -8.74
C LEU A 71 -16.53 -1.41 -7.44
N VAL A 72 -15.70 -0.84 -6.58
CA VAL A 72 -16.16 -0.11 -5.39
C VAL A 72 -16.63 1.29 -5.80
N GLU A 73 -17.77 1.37 -6.48
CA GLU A 73 -18.24 2.62 -7.11
C GLU A 73 -18.81 3.65 -6.13
N THR A 74 -19.35 3.21 -4.99
CA THR A 74 -20.04 4.12 -4.06
C THR A 74 -19.13 4.64 -2.93
N LYS A 75 -19.59 5.70 -2.25
CA LYS A 75 -18.91 6.29 -1.07
C LYS A 75 -19.19 5.53 0.24
N GLY A 76 -19.54 4.24 0.14
CA GLY A 76 -19.83 3.42 1.32
C GLY A 76 -18.60 3.18 2.22
N SER A 77 -18.83 2.67 3.42
CA SER A 77 -17.77 2.23 4.31
C SER A 77 -17.05 0.98 3.76
N VAL A 78 -15.72 0.92 3.85
CA VAL A 78 -14.95 -0.22 3.32
C VAL A 78 -14.04 -0.84 4.38
N LEU A 79 -14.09 -2.16 4.50
CA LEU A 79 -13.09 -2.97 5.19
C LEU A 79 -12.07 -3.50 4.18
N THR A 80 -10.77 -3.24 4.36
CA THR A 80 -9.74 -3.69 3.41
C THR A 80 -8.34 -3.87 4.01
N ALA A 81 -7.39 -4.38 3.21
CA ALA A 81 -5.99 -4.51 3.60
C ALA A 81 -5.26 -3.15 3.63
N ALA A 82 -4.21 -3.03 4.46
CA ALA A 82 -3.46 -1.78 4.65
C ALA A 82 -2.84 -1.19 3.37
N HIS A 83 -2.47 -2.03 2.41
CA HIS A 83 -1.88 -1.59 1.14
C HIS A 83 -2.95 -1.11 0.13
N ILE A 84 -4.21 -1.53 0.29
CA ILE A 84 -5.34 -1.13 -0.55
C ILE A 84 -5.98 0.16 -0.03
N ALA A 85 -6.05 0.31 1.30
CA ALA A 85 -6.73 1.42 1.98
C ALA A 85 -6.42 2.83 1.42
N PRO A 86 -5.16 3.21 1.10
CA PRO A 86 -4.84 4.52 0.53
C PRO A 86 -5.62 4.84 -0.76
N HIS A 87 -5.86 3.82 -1.59
CA HIS A 87 -6.61 3.94 -2.85
C HIS A 87 -8.12 4.13 -2.63
N LEU A 88 -8.59 3.96 -1.39
CA LEU A 88 -9.98 4.05 -1.03
C LEU A 88 -10.32 5.23 -0.11
N THR A 89 -9.35 6.09 0.18
CA THR A 89 -9.43 7.19 1.16
C THR A 89 -10.41 8.31 0.80
N HIS A 90 -10.94 8.35 -0.41
CA HIS A 90 -12.03 9.26 -0.80
C HIS A 90 -13.39 8.92 -0.16
N ARG A 91 -13.43 7.94 0.74
CA ARG A 91 -14.62 7.43 1.44
C ARG A 91 -14.65 7.90 2.91
N PRO A 92 -15.85 8.04 3.51
CA PRO A 92 -16.00 8.52 4.88
C PRO A 92 -15.39 7.58 5.91
N VAL A 93 -15.41 6.26 5.65
CA VAL A 93 -14.87 5.24 6.56
C VAL A 93 -14.10 4.19 5.76
N VAL A 94 -12.81 4.04 6.09
CA VAL A 94 -11.96 2.93 5.62
C VAL A 94 -11.35 2.29 6.87
N LYS A 95 -11.66 1.01 7.11
CA LYS A 95 -11.09 0.25 8.22
C LYS A 95 -10.18 -0.86 7.70
N LEU A 96 -9.16 -1.19 8.48
CA LEU A 96 -8.17 -2.19 8.11
C LEU A 96 -8.57 -3.57 8.63
N ALA A 97 -8.45 -4.58 7.77
CA ALA A 97 -8.65 -5.99 8.09
C ALA A 97 -7.42 -6.57 8.80
N ILE A 98 -7.15 -6.10 10.02
CA ILE A 98 -6.03 -6.52 10.87
C ILE A 98 -6.49 -7.48 11.98
N ALA A 99 -5.55 -8.26 12.51
CA ALA A 99 -5.79 -9.15 13.64
C ALA A 99 -6.35 -8.37 14.84
N GLY A 100 -7.45 -8.88 15.41
CA GLY A 100 -8.21 -8.21 16.48
C GLY A 100 -9.39 -7.38 15.99
N PHE A 101 -9.67 -7.34 14.69
CA PHE A 101 -10.94 -6.86 14.17
C PHE A 101 -12.09 -7.77 14.65
N ASP A 102 -13.12 -7.17 15.24
CA ASP A 102 -14.31 -7.88 15.70
C ASP A 102 -15.24 -8.18 14.52
N ALA A 103 -15.53 -9.47 14.32
CA ALA A 103 -16.43 -9.95 13.27
C ALA A 103 -17.84 -9.34 13.39
N ALA A 104 -18.28 -8.97 14.59
CA ALA A 104 -19.57 -8.29 14.79
C ALA A 104 -19.65 -6.95 14.06
N GLU A 105 -18.50 -6.32 13.77
CA GLU A 105 -18.46 -5.06 13.03
C GLU A 105 -18.59 -5.24 11.51
N LEU A 106 -18.51 -6.46 10.97
CA LEU A 106 -18.61 -6.71 9.51
C LEU A 106 -19.90 -6.11 8.93
N ALA A 107 -21.02 -6.20 9.67
CA ALA A 107 -22.30 -5.67 9.25
C ALA A 107 -22.32 -4.13 9.08
N ASN A 108 -21.35 -3.40 9.63
CA ASN A 108 -21.26 -1.94 9.51
C ASN A 108 -20.58 -1.46 8.22
N PHE A 109 -20.09 -2.38 7.39
CA PHE A 109 -19.39 -2.08 6.16
C PHE A 109 -20.29 -2.27 4.94
N ASP A 110 -20.26 -1.31 4.02
CA ASP A 110 -20.94 -1.46 2.73
C ASP A 110 -20.13 -2.35 1.78
N TYR A 111 -18.81 -2.38 1.94
CA TYR A 111 -17.91 -3.23 1.17
C TYR A 111 -16.84 -3.90 2.04
N ALA A 112 -16.47 -5.11 1.66
CA ALA A 112 -15.27 -5.77 2.15
C ALA A 112 -14.40 -6.20 0.97
N LEU A 113 -13.22 -5.58 0.83
CA LEU A 113 -12.25 -5.88 -0.22
C LEU A 113 -11.00 -6.53 0.41
N LEU A 114 -10.86 -7.82 0.22
CA LEU A 114 -9.82 -8.64 0.85
C LEU A 114 -8.91 -9.26 -0.21
N ASN A 115 -7.60 -9.15 0.01
CA ASN A 115 -6.57 -9.87 -0.76
C ASN A 115 -6.01 -10.95 0.17
N VAL A 116 -6.43 -12.21 -0.02
CA VAL A 116 -6.08 -13.31 0.90
C VAL A 116 -4.59 -13.68 0.82
N PRO A 117 -3.98 -13.81 -0.38
CA PRO A 117 -2.54 -14.09 -0.48
C PRO A 117 -1.69 -12.99 0.16
N HIS A 118 -2.15 -11.74 0.06
CA HIS A 118 -1.43 -10.57 0.55
C HIS A 118 -2.26 -9.72 1.52
N PRO A 119 -2.50 -10.20 2.75
CA PRO A 119 -3.43 -9.60 3.71
C PRO A 119 -2.91 -8.27 4.29
N GLY A 120 -1.61 -8.00 4.16
CA GLY A 120 -0.97 -6.75 4.57
C GLY A 120 -0.56 -6.71 6.04
N TRP A 121 -0.39 -5.48 6.54
CA TRP A 121 0.15 -5.22 7.87
C TRP A 121 -0.71 -5.83 8.98
N GLN A 122 -0.09 -6.54 9.94
CA GLN A 122 -0.75 -7.16 11.10
C GLN A 122 -1.94 -8.06 10.75
N SER A 123 -1.88 -8.72 9.60
CA SER A 123 -2.89 -9.66 9.12
C SER A 123 -2.20 -10.89 8.53
N THR A 124 -2.89 -12.03 8.44
CA THR A 124 -2.34 -13.28 7.88
C THR A 124 -3.31 -13.88 6.87
N PRO A 125 -2.83 -14.71 5.91
CA PRO A 125 -3.70 -15.32 4.92
C PRO A 125 -4.82 -16.15 5.56
N GLU A 126 -4.53 -16.81 6.68
CA GLU A 126 -5.52 -17.60 7.43
C GLU A 126 -6.60 -16.70 8.03
N PHE A 127 -6.22 -15.55 8.59
CA PHE A 127 -7.17 -14.58 9.12
C PHE A 127 -8.02 -13.98 8.00
N ALA A 128 -7.41 -13.54 6.90
CA ALA A 128 -8.13 -13.02 5.74
C ALA A 128 -9.09 -14.07 5.14
N GLY A 129 -8.64 -15.32 5.02
CA GLY A 129 -9.48 -16.44 4.60
C GLY A 129 -10.66 -16.68 5.55
N SER A 130 -10.43 -16.60 6.87
CA SER A 130 -11.53 -16.71 7.84
C SER A 130 -12.57 -15.59 7.73
N LEU A 131 -12.13 -14.36 7.39
CA LEU A 131 -13.05 -13.24 7.13
C LEU A 131 -13.85 -13.48 5.85
N VAL A 132 -13.22 -14.02 4.79
CA VAL A 132 -13.91 -14.40 3.56
C VAL A 132 -15.00 -15.43 3.84
N GLU A 133 -14.70 -16.47 4.63
CA GLU A 133 -15.68 -17.48 4.99
C GLU A 133 -16.82 -16.92 5.86
N GLN A 134 -16.53 -15.98 6.77
CA GLN A 134 -17.58 -15.29 7.52
C GLN A 134 -18.47 -14.46 6.60
N LEU A 135 -17.90 -13.70 5.66
CA LEU A 135 -18.64 -12.88 4.71
C LEU A 135 -19.54 -13.71 3.78
N LYS A 136 -19.08 -14.90 3.34
CA LYS A 136 -19.90 -15.84 2.56
C LYS A 136 -21.11 -16.36 3.33
N ASN A 137 -21.01 -16.46 4.66
CA ASN A 137 -22.09 -16.94 5.53
C ASN A 137 -23.04 -15.82 5.99
N LEU A 138 -22.71 -14.55 5.72
CA LEU A 138 -23.55 -13.42 6.10
C LEU A 138 -24.57 -13.14 4.99
N PRO A 139 -25.89 -13.23 5.27
CA PRO A 139 -26.92 -13.02 4.25
C PRO A 139 -27.01 -11.57 3.76
N GLU A 140 -26.41 -10.63 4.49
CA GLU A 140 -26.36 -9.21 4.12
C GLU A 140 -25.33 -8.91 3.04
N PHE A 141 -24.40 -9.82 2.74
CA PHE A 141 -23.32 -9.61 1.78
C PHE A 141 -23.48 -10.52 0.57
N GLU A 142 -23.16 -9.96 -0.60
CA GLU A 142 -23.04 -10.69 -1.85
C GLU A 142 -21.60 -10.61 -2.35
N LEU A 143 -21.05 -11.73 -2.81
CA LEU A 143 -19.76 -11.77 -3.48
C LEU A 143 -19.91 -11.19 -4.90
N THR A 144 -19.38 -9.99 -5.11
CA THR A 144 -19.51 -9.26 -6.38
C THR A 144 -18.32 -9.50 -7.31
N TYR A 145 -17.16 -9.85 -6.77
CA TYR A 145 -15.96 -10.13 -7.56
C TYR A 145 -15.02 -11.09 -6.84
N GLU A 146 -14.47 -12.03 -7.59
CA GLU A 146 -13.44 -12.98 -7.15
C GLU A 146 -12.46 -13.23 -8.30
N ARG A 147 -11.16 -13.01 -8.04
CA ARG A 147 -10.09 -13.38 -8.97
C ARG A 147 -8.75 -13.41 -8.22
N ASP A 148 -7.91 -14.40 -8.51
CA ASP A 148 -6.57 -14.53 -7.92
C ASP A 148 -6.60 -14.45 -6.37
N GLU A 149 -7.65 -15.02 -5.76
CA GLU A 149 -7.92 -14.97 -4.31
C GLU A 149 -8.06 -13.55 -3.72
N VAL A 150 -8.40 -12.59 -4.58
CA VAL A 150 -8.89 -11.27 -4.21
C VAL A 150 -10.41 -11.29 -4.29
N TYR A 151 -11.07 -10.92 -3.19
CA TYR A 151 -12.51 -10.97 -3.02
C TYR A 151 -13.07 -9.59 -2.75
N LEU A 152 -14.17 -9.25 -3.42
CA LEU A 152 -14.99 -8.08 -3.12
C LEU A 152 -16.40 -8.54 -2.74
N PHE A 153 -16.79 -8.22 -1.52
CA PHE A 153 -18.16 -8.35 -1.06
C PHE A 153 -18.82 -6.98 -1.01
N THR A 154 -20.07 -6.93 -1.46
CA THR A 154 -20.91 -5.75 -1.39
C THR A 154 -22.12 -6.04 -0.53
N LYS A 155 -22.47 -5.12 0.36
CA LYS A 155 -23.67 -5.23 1.18
C LYS A 155 -24.92 -5.05 0.30
N LEU A 156 -25.85 -6.00 0.41
CA LEU A 156 -27.16 -5.91 -0.22
C LEU A 156 -27.88 -4.68 0.35
N LYS A 157 -28.20 -3.72 -0.51
CA LYS A 157 -29.04 -2.59 -0.10
C LYS A 157 -30.44 -3.12 0.19
N SER A 158 -30.94 -2.92 1.41
CA SER A 158 -32.37 -3.03 1.66
C SER A 158 -33.08 -2.04 0.73
N ILE A 159 -33.94 -2.56 -0.14
CA ILE A 159 -34.93 -1.76 -0.88
C ILE A 159 -35.96 -1.23 0.10
#